data_AF-A0A1P8YI42-F1
#
_entry.id   AF-A0A1P8YI42-F1
#
_cell.length_a   1.000
_cell.length_b   1.000
_cell.length_c   1.000
_cell.angle_alpha   90.00
_cell.angle_beta   90.00
_cell.angle_gamma   90.00
#
_symmetry.space_group_name_H-M   'P 1'
#
loop_
_entity.id
_entity.type
_entity.pdbx_description
1 polymer ?
#
loop_
_entity_poly.entity_id
_entity_poly.type
_entity_poly.pdbx_seq_one_letter_code
_entity_poly.pdbx_strand_id
1 'polypeptide(L)'
;MNAPVPNWLADAQAPKLVLVPVGLLPPDGWVPHVLKIQIIRIGDLYVVGGPAEFTIVSGLRIRRTVAEELRVPLENVIFQGYANSYSSYCTTPEEYEAQQYEGGSTLFGRNTLPAYQQGYAQLAGALRTGGEVPRGPAPRDMSAFQPNFVAGVTFDEPAPGRAFGDVLIQPNPRAAAGQQVVAEFVTGHPKNNLRHGATFLEVQRRDGGRWVRHADDGDWSTKYRWRREGANASVARITWDVPEGTPAGRYRIQHFGDQKSRDGKISEFTGTSAEFEI
;
A
#
# COMPACT_ATOMS: atom_id res chain seq x y z
N MET A 1 -10.68 26.77 2.01
CA MET A 1 -9.99 26.55 0.71
C MET A 1 -9.63 27.85 -0.02
N ASN A 2 -10.05 29.04 0.45
CA ASN A 2 -9.65 30.33 -0.14
C ASN A 2 -8.38 30.91 0.51
N ALA A 3 -7.34 30.10 0.73
CA ALA A 3 -6.06 30.66 1.13
C ALA A 3 -5.45 31.34 -0.10
N PRO A 4 -5.19 32.66 -0.09
CA PRO A 4 -4.58 33.32 -1.23
C PRO A 4 -3.21 32.70 -1.48
N VAL A 5 -2.94 32.31 -2.72
CA VAL A 5 -1.59 31.89 -3.13
C VAL A 5 -0.73 33.15 -3.14
N PRO A 6 0.32 33.24 -2.32
CA PRO A 6 1.19 34.42 -2.34
C PRO A 6 1.88 34.56 -3.70
N ASN A 7 2.05 35.79 -4.19
CA ASN A 7 2.68 36.04 -5.49
C ASN A 7 4.07 35.39 -5.60
N TRP A 8 4.89 35.46 -4.54
CA TRP A 8 6.21 34.83 -4.54
C TRP A 8 6.16 33.31 -4.77
N LEU A 9 5.09 32.63 -4.29
CA LEU A 9 4.91 31.20 -4.49
C LEU A 9 4.42 30.90 -5.90
N ALA A 10 3.51 31.73 -6.42
CA ALA A 10 3.04 31.62 -7.80
C ALA A 10 4.21 31.81 -8.79
N ASP A 11 5.05 32.81 -8.57
CA ASP A 11 6.23 33.09 -9.40
C ASP A 11 7.24 31.94 -9.35
N ALA A 12 7.52 31.40 -8.16
CA ALA A 12 8.43 30.26 -7.99
C ALA A 12 7.91 28.95 -8.60
N GLN A 13 6.59 28.81 -8.73
CA GLN A 13 5.94 27.62 -9.29
C GLN A 13 5.59 27.79 -10.77
N ALA A 14 5.77 28.96 -11.38
CA ALA A 14 5.43 29.17 -12.78
C ALA A 14 6.08 28.10 -13.70
N PRO A 15 5.34 27.55 -14.69
CA PRO A 15 4.00 27.94 -15.14
C PRO A 15 2.83 27.25 -14.40
N LYS A 16 3.08 26.54 -13.30
CA LYS A 16 2.02 25.85 -12.54
C LYS A 16 1.02 26.84 -11.97
N LEU A 17 -0.25 26.63 -12.30
CA LEU A 17 -1.35 27.26 -11.58
C LEU A 17 -1.57 26.53 -10.26
N VAL A 18 -1.22 27.17 -9.15
CA VAL A 18 -1.33 26.58 -7.81
C VAL A 18 -2.80 26.50 -7.40
N LEU A 19 -3.36 25.29 -7.41
CA LEU A 19 -4.72 25.03 -6.92
C LEU A 19 -4.79 25.13 -5.38
N VAL A 20 -3.82 24.51 -4.70
CA VAL A 20 -3.73 24.48 -3.23
C VAL A 20 -2.27 24.66 -2.80
N PRO A 21 -1.92 25.67 -1.99
CA PRO A 21 -0.57 25.86 -1.50
C PRO A 21 -0.29 24.91 -0.31
N VAL A 22 -0.21 23.60 -0.58
CA VAL A 22 -0.17 22.53 0.44
C VAL A 22 0.97 22.67 1.46
N GLY A 23 2.11 23.24 1.07
CA GLY A 23 3.23 23.51 2.01
C GLY A 23 2.98 24.64 3.00
N LEU A 24 1.94 25.47 2.79
CA LEU A 24 1.56 26.59 3.65
C LEU A 24 0.27 26.35 4.43
N LEU A 25 -0.39 25.20 4.25
CA LEU A 25 -1.66 24.91 4.92
C LEU A 25 -1.47 24.65 6.41
N PRO A 26 -2.28 25.23 7.31
CA PRO A 26 -2.15 24.99 8.74
C PRO A 26 -2.51 23.54 9.13
N PRO A 27 -2.01 23.04 10.27
CA PRO A 27 -1.18 23.75 11.23
C PRO A 27 0.29 23.93 10.78
N ASP A 28 0.85 23.01 9.99
CA ASP A 28 2.30 23.00 9.71
C ASP A 28 2.69 22.63 8.25
N GLY A 29 1.80 22.76 7.28
CA GLY A 29 2.02 22.29 5.90
C GLY A 29 1.73 20.79 5.77
N TRP A 30 1.01 20.44 4.71
CA TRP A 30 0.44 19.10 4.48
C TRP A 30 1.33 18.20 3.61
N VAL A 31 2.56 18.61 3.35
CA VAL A 31 3.56 17.86 2.56
C VAL A 31 4.91 17.84 3.30
N PRO A 32 5.79 16.86 3.04
CA PRO A 32 7.10 16.81 3.66
C PRO A 32 8.00 17.95 3.20
N HIS A 33 8.68 18.60 4.15
CA HIS A 33 9.68 19.65 3.88
C HIS A 33 11.13 19.13 3.95
N VAL A 34 11.33 17.95 4.53
CA VAL A 34 12.63 17.27 4.66
C VAL A 34 12.49 15.89 4.04
N LEU A 35 13.31 15.60 3.03
CA LEU A 35 13.27 14.37 2.25
C LEU A 35 14.59 13.62 2.35
N LYS A 36 14.50 12.29 2.25
CA LYS A 36 15.65 11.38 2.34
C LYS A 36 16.01 10.88 0.96
N ILE A 37 17.21 11.22 0.51
CA ILE A 37 17.84 10.62 -0.69
C ILE A 37 18.97 9.69 -0.25
N GLN A 38 19.18 8.60 -0.99
CA GLN A 38 20.16 7.57 -0.62
C GLN A 38 20.77 6.91 -1.85
N ILE A 39 22.03 6.49 -1.72
CA ILE A 39 22.69 5.56 -2.64
C ILE A 39 23.26 4.41 -1.82
N ILE A 40 22.93 3.17 -2.19
CA ILE A 40 23.47 1.95 -1.58
C ILE A 40 24.35 1.26 -2.61
N ARG A 41 25.60 0.96 -2.25
CA ARG A 41 26.52 0.18 -3.09
C ARG A 41 26.51 -1.29 -2.64
N ILE A 42 26.34 -2.20 -3.59
CA ILE A 42 26.40 -3.67 -3.41
C ILE A 42 27.34 -4.23 -4.47
N GLY A 43 28.62 -4.38 -4.13
CA GLY A 43 29.66 -4.72 -5.11
C GLY A 43 29.75 -3.64 -6.20
N ASP A 44 29.47 -4.03 -7.43
CA ASP A 44 29.46 -3.12 -8.60
C ASP A 44 28.09 -2.50 -8.88
N LEU A 45 27.05 -2.88 -8.13
CA LEU A 45 25.70 -2.34 -8.27
C LEU A 45 25.46 -1.14 -7.34
N TYR A 46 24.77 -0.12 -7.84
CA TYR A 46 24.39 1.08 -7.10
C TYR A 46 22.87 1.25 -7.13
N VAL A 47 22.23 1.15 -5.98
CA VAL A 47 20.78 1.33 -5.82
C VAL A 47 20.53 2.74 -5.31
N VAL A 48 19.93 3.58 -6.16
CA VAL A 48 19.57 4.98 -5.87
C VAL A 48 18.12 5.03 -5.41
N GLY A 49 17.88 5.39 -4.15
CA GLY A 49 16.54 5.46 -3.55
C GLY A 49 15.98 6.88 -3.55
N GLY A 50 14.85 7.07 -4.25
CA GLY A 50 14.16 8.36 -4.38
C GLY A 50 12.80 8.44 -3.66
N PRO A 51 12.52 9.52 -2.90
CA PRO A 51 11.32 9.66 -2.09
C PRO A 51 10.12 10.26 -2.85
N ALA A 52 9.98 9.93 -4.14
CA ALA A 52 8.94 10.47 -5.02
C ALA A 52 8.63 9.51 -6.17
N GLU A 53 7.63 9.85 -6.97
CA GLU A 53 7.29 9.23 -8.24
C GLU A 53 8.04 9.94 -9.37
N PHE A 54 9.14 9.36 -9.85
CA PHE A 54 9.94 9.96 -10.91
C PHE A 54 9.43 9.50 -12.27
N THR A 55 9.26 10.43 -13.21
CA THR A 55 9.00 10.07 -14.61
C THR A 55 10.19 9.29 -15.19
N ILE A 56 9.96 8.64 -16.34
CA ILE A 56 10.98 7.87 -17.05
C ILE A 56 12.25 8.70 -17.26
N VAL A 57 12.09 9.94 -17.76
CA VAL A 57 13.22 10.81 -18.09
C VAL A 57 13.86 11.38 -16.83
N SER A 58 13.08 11.73 -15.80
CA SER A 58 13.63 12.13 -14.49
C SER A 58 14.52 11.05 -13.87
N GLY A 59 14.02 9.81 -13.80
CA GLY A 59 14.78 8.68 -13.29
C GLY A 59 16.05 8.41 -14.11
N LEU A 60 15.95 8.46 -15.44
CA LEU A 60 17.11 8.31 -16.33
C LEU A 60 18.16 9.40 -16.12
N ARG A 61 17.75 10.67 -15.98
CA ARG A 61 18.67 11.79 -15.73
C ARG A 61 19.42 11.62 -14.40
N ILE A 62 18.74 11.15 -13.35
CA ILE A 62 19.39 10.82 -12.08
C ILE A 62 20.38 9.68 -12.24
N ARG A 63 19.98 8.58 -12.91
CA ARG A 63 20.89 7.44 -13.15
C ARG A 63 22.16 7.87 -13.87
N ARG A 64 22.04 8.73 -14.89
CA ARG A 64 23.18 9.30 -15.60
C ARG A 64 24.06 10.16 -14.70
N THR A 65 23.47 11.09 -13.94
CA THR A 65 24.21 11.91 -12.97
C THR A 65 25.02 11.05 -11.99
N VAL A 66 24.40 10.01 -11.43
CA VAL A 66 25.07 9.12 -10.48
C VAL A 66 26.15 8.28 -11.16
N ALA A 67 25.88 7.71 -12.34
CA ALA A 67 26.85 6.90 -13.09
C ALA A 67 28.08 7.72 -13.51
N GLU A 68 27.86 8.93 -14.03
CA GLU A 68 28.91 9.88 -14.40
C GLU A 68 29.76 10.26 -13.18
N GLU A 69 29.10 10.60 -12.06
CA GLU A 69 29.81 10.99 -10.84
C GLU A 69 30.59 9.81 -10.25
N LEU A 70 30.08 8.58 -10.29
CA LEU A 70 30.80 7.40 -9.80
C LEU A 70 31.84 6.86 -10.81
N ARG A 71 31.79 7.28 -12.08
CA ARG A 71 32.57 6.74 -13.20
C ARG A 71 32.33 5.25 -13.42
N VAL A 72 31.06 4.85 -13.38
CA VAL A 72 30.63 3.46 -13.59
C VAL A 72 29.68 3.38 -14.78
N PRO A 73 29.52 2.19 -15.39
CA PRO A 73 28.53 2.00 -16.43
C PRO A 73 27.10 2.30 -15.96
N LEU A 74 26.25 2.84 -16.83
CA LEU A 74 24.87 3.24 -16.49
C LEU A 74 24.00 2.05 -16.06
N GLU A 75 24.27 0.88 -16.62
CA GLU A 75 23.63 -0.39 -16.31
C GLU A 75 23.83 -0.83 -14.85
N ASN A 76 24.90 -0.35 -14.20
CA ASN A 76 25.18 -0.65 -12.81
C ASN A 76 24.39 0.23 -11.83
N VAL A 77 23.71 1.28 -12.33
CA VAL A 77 22.92 2.19 -11.51
C VAL A 77 21.44 1.87 -11.67
N ILE A 78 20.81 1.37 -10.61
CA ILE A 78 19.36 1.14 -10.54
C ILE A 78 18.72 2.31 -9.78
N PHE A 79 17.63 2.84 -10.32
CA PHE A 79 16.85 3.86 -9.65
C PHE A 79 15.57 3.25 -9.10
N GLN A 80 15.37 3.34 -7.79
CA GLN A 80 14.19 2.88 -7.08
C GLN A 80 13.42 4.08 -6.50
N GLY A 81 12.28 4.39 -7.11
CA GLY A 81 11.31 5.35 -6.56
C GLY A 81 10.64 4.80 -5.30
N TYR A 82 9.73 5.58 -4.72
CA TYR A 82 8.96 5.19 -3.51
C TYR A 82 9.84 4.73 -2.33
N ALA A 83 11.06 5.25 -2.22
CA ALA A 83 12.01 4.87 -1.18
C ALA A 83 12.03 5.88 -0.04
N ASN A 84 12.02 5.39 1.21
CA ASN A 84 12.16 6.14 2.47
C ASN A 84 11.04 7.14 2.84
N SER A 85 10.46 7.85 1.87
CA SER A 85 9.39 8.82 2.05
C SER A 85 8.60 8.99 0.74
N TYR A 86 7.60 9.87 0.74
CA TYR A 86 6.76 10.14 -0.42
C TYR A 86 6.47 11.64 -0.53
N SER A 87 6.90 12.25 -1.64
CA SER A 87 6.74 13.68 -1.95
C SER A 87 6.04 13.91 -3.29
N SER A 88 5.03 13.09 -3.59
CA SER A 88 4.31 13.11 -4.88
C SER A 88 5.26 12.88 -6.06
N TYR A 89 5.16 13.68 -7.13
CA TYR A 89 5.87 13.43 -8.39
C TYR A 89 7.17 14.24 -8.52
N CYS A 90 8.04 13.78 -9.42
CA CYS A 90 9.20 14.50 -9.89
C CYS A 90 9.31 14.39 -11.42
N THR A 91 8.94 15.46 -12.11
CA THR A 91 9.10 15.62 -13.56
C THR A 91 10.40 16.32 -13.90
N THR A 92 10.83 16.20 -15.15
CA THR A 92 11.88 17.08 -15.68
C THR A 92 11.36 18.53 -15.77
N PRO A 93 12.24 19.53 -15.90
CA PRO A 93 11.82 20.91 -16.13
C PRO A 93 10.96 21.09 -17.38
N GLU A 94 11.19 20.30 -18.42
CA GLU A 94 10.45 20.33 -19.69
C GLU A 94 9.07 19.66 -19.56
N GLU A 95 9.01 18.52 -18.89
CA GLU A 95 7.73 17.87 -18.54
C GLU A 95 6.90 18.75 -17.59
N TYR A 96 7.56 19.47 -16.67
CA TYR A 96 6.91 20.41 -15.77
C TYR A 96 6.23 21.56 -16.53
N GLU A 97 6.84 22.07 -17.62
CA GLU A 97 6.23 23.14 -18.41
C GLU A 97 4.88 22.73 -19.03
N ALA A 98 4.71 21.45 -19.38
CA ALA A 98 3.47 20.95 -19.94
C ALA A 98 2.31 20.90 -18.92
N GLN A 99 2.62 20.91 -17.61
CA GLN A 99 1.64 20.88 -16.51
C GLN A 99 0.55 19.79 -16.67
N GLN A 100 0.96 18.60 -17.12
CA GLN A 100 0.14 17.39 -16.99
C GLN A 100 0.03 16.98 -15.51
N TYR A 101 -0.57 15.82 -15.21
CA TYR A 101 -0.81 15.38 -13.84
C TYR A 101 0.46 15.37 -12.97
N GLU A 102 1.56 14.84 -13.50
CA GLU A 102 2.85 14.72 -12.82
C GLU A 102 3.49 16.09 -12.63
N GLY A 103 3.36 16.98 -13.63
CA GLY A 103 3.85 18.36 -13.56
C GLY A 103 3.12 19.16 -12.49
N GLY A 104 1.79 19.04 -12.44
CA GLY A 104 0.93 19.59 -11.39
C GLY A 104 1.27 19.05 -10.00
N SER A 105 1.68 17.79 -9.92
CA SER A 105 2.04 17.10 -8.67
C SER A 105 3.53 17.16 -8.29
N THR A 106 4.36 17.85 -9.09
CA THR A 106 5.77 18.11 -8.75
C THR A 106 5.88 19.28 -7.76
N LEU A 107 5.92 18.94 -6.47
CA LEU A 107 5.60 19.87 -5.37
C LEU A 107 6.54 21.09 -5.27
N PHE A 108 7.84 20.91 -5.50
CA PHE A 108 8.86 21.93 -5.21
C PHE A 108 9.21 22.79 -6.42
N GLY A 109 8.33 22.83 -7.41
CA GLY A 109 8.49 23.67 -8.59
C GLY A 109 9.30 23.01 -9.71
N ARG A 110 9.51 23.78 -10.79
CA ARG A 110 10.19 23.34 -12.01
C ARG A 110 11.58 22.73 -11.76
N ASN A 111 12.27 23.19 -10.72
CA ASN A 111 13.62 22.77 -10.38
C ASN A 111 13.70 21.59 -9.40
N THR A 112 12.58 20.88 -9.16
CA THR A 112 12.56 19.69 -8.30
C THR A 112 13.55 18.62 -8.75
N LEU A 113 13.54 18.21 -10.04
CA LEU A 113 14.51 17.24 -10.55
C LEU A 113 15.96 17.75 -10.48
N PRO A 114 16.28 18.98 -10.96
CA PRO A 114 17.61 19.55 -10.77
C PRO A 114 18.12 19.51 -9.32
N ALA A 115 17.27 19.82 -8.34
CA ALA A 115 17.62 19.74 -6.92
C ALA A 115 17.94 18.30 -6.48
N TYR A 116 17.15 17.32 -6.93
CA TYR A 116 17.46 15.90 -6.70
C TYR A 116 18.79 15.49 -7.34
N GLN A 117 19.04 15.84 -8.60
CA GLN A 117 20.30 15.54 -9.28
C GLN A 117 21.50 16.13 -8.54
N GLN A 118 21.39 17.36 -8.03
CA GLN A 118 22.42 17.98 -7.21
C GLN A 118 22.71 17.16 -5.95
N GLY A 119 21.66 16.77 -5.20
CA GLY A 119 21.83 15.96 -4.00
C GLY A 119 22.44 14.59 -4.28
N TYR A 120 22.01 13.92 -5.35
CA TYR A 120 22.59 12.63 -5.74
C TYR A 120 24.02 12.74 -6.24
N ALA A 121 24.38 13.80 -6.96
CA ALA A 121 25.77 14.05 -7.33
C ALA A 121 26.66 14.23 -6.10
N GLN A 122 26.18 14.95 -5.07
CA GLN A 122 26.91 15.09 -3.80
C GLN A 122 27.11 13.73 -3.10
N LEU A 123 26.06 12.92 -3.00
CA LEU A 123 26.14 11.58 -2.41
C LEU A 123 27.08 10.66 -3.20
N ALA A 124 26.97 10.66 -4.53
CA ALA A 124 27.79 9.86 -5.43
C ALA A 124 29.27 10.27 -5.36
N GLY A 125 29.54 11.58 -5.33
CA GLY A 125 30.89 12.13 -5.19
C GLY A 125 31.54 11.71 -3.87
N ALA A 126 30.82 11.82 -2.76
CA ALA A 126 31.28 11.37 -1.45
C ALA A 126 31.50 9.85 -1.42
N LEU A 127 30.59 9.06 -1.99
CA LEU A 127 30.72 7.61 -2.08
C LEU A 127 31.94 7.19 -2.91
N ARG A 128 32.27 7.93 -3.99
CA ARG A 128 33.46 7.69 -4.83
C ARG A 128 34.75 7.97 -4.07
N THR A 129 34.79 9.04 -3.27
CA THR A 129 36.01 9.48 -2.57
C THR A 129 36.16 8.89 -1.16
N GLY A 130 35.15 8.14 -0.68
CA GLY A 130 35.10 7.69 0.72
C GLY A 130 34.85 8.83 1.71
N GLY A 131 34.28 9.94 1.25
CA GLY A 131 33.95 11.10 2.08
C GLY A 131 32.67 10.93 2.89
N GLU A 132 32.57 11.66 4.00
CA GLU A 132 31.35 11.74 4.79
C GLU A 132 30.38 12.80 4.22
N VAL A 133 29.09 12.55 4.37
CA VAL A 133 28.03 13.51 4.02
C VAL A 133 27.34 13.96 5.30
N PRO A 134 27.07 15.26 5.48
CA PRO A 134 26.31 15.74 6.62
C PRO A 134 24.96 15.02 6.72
N ARG A 135 24.54 14.70 7.95
CA ARG A 135 23.26 14.02 8.23
C ARG A 135 22.03 14.75 7.65
N GLY A 136 22.12 16.06 7.49
CA GLY A 136 20.98 16.90 7.16
C GLY A 136 20.00 17.08 8.33
N PRO A 137 18.96 17.90 8.16
CA PRO A 137 17.94 18.09 9.19
C PRO A 137 17.13 16.82 9.41
N ALA A 138 16.66 16.60 10.64
CA ALA A 138 15.72 15.53 10.93
C ALA A 138 14.33 15.87 10.33
N PRO A 139 13.58 14.88 9.80
CA PRO A 139 12.18 15.09 9.46
C PRO A 139 11.38 15.54 10.69
N ARG A 140 10.36 16.36 10.46
CA ARG A 140 9.44 16.81 11.51
C ARG A 140 8.67 15.62 12.08
N ASP A 141 8.51 15.60 13.40
CA ASP A 141 7.58 14.69 14.08
C ASP A 141 6.15 15.23 14.02
N MET A 142 5.25 14.48 13.39
CA MET A 142 3.82 14.80 13.26
C MET A 142 2.93 13.82 14.03
N SER A 143 3.50 12.96 14.87
CA SER A 143 2.76 11.90 15.58
C SER A 143 1.72 12.46 16.56
N ALA A 144 1.95 13.64 17.12
CA ALA A 144 1.05 14.27 18.09
C ALA A 144 -0.25 14.82 17.48
N PHE A 145 -0.29 15.08 16.16
CA PHE A 145 -1.45 15.64 15.48
C PHE A 145 -1.78 14.88 14.19
N GLN A 146 -2.67 13.90 14.30
CA GLN A 146 -3.17 13.06 13.20
C GLN A 146 -4.71 12.97 13.27
N PRO A 147 -5.44 14.01 12.81
CA PRO A 147 -6.89 14.00 12.89
C PRO A 147 -7.46 12.84 12.05
N ASN A 148 -8.29 12.01 12.69
CA ASN A 148 -8.95 10.88 12.04
C ASN A 148 -10.47 11.00 12.20
N PHE A 149 -11.15 11.30 11.09
CA PHE A 149 -12.61 11.41 11.02
C PHE A 149 -13.28 10.14 10.50
N VAL A 150 -12.49 9.08 10.24
CA VAL A 150 -13.03 7.78 9.83
C VAL A 150 -13.64 7.09 11.05
N ALA A 151 -14.93 6.78 10.98
CA ALA A 151 -15.61 6.06 12.05
C ALA A 151 -14.92 4.71 12.34
N GLY A 152 -14.72 4.46 13.63
CA GLY A 152 -14.29 3.15 14.14
C GLY A 152 -15.42 2.12 14.16
N VAL A 153 -15.10 0.92 14.64
CA VAL A 153 -16.11 -0.10 14.91
C VAL A 153 -16.75 0.21 16.26
N THR A 154 -18.07 0.41 16.28
CA THR A 154 -18.85 0.57 17.51
C THR A 154 -18.93 -0.78 18.24
N PHE A 155 -19.68 -1.72 17.67
CA PHE A 155 -19.78 -3.12 18.03
C PHE A 155 -20.32 -3.91 16.83
N ASP A 156 -20.19 -5.22 16.88
CA ASP A 156 -20.75 -6.15 15.90
C ASP A 156 -21.88 -6.95 16.56
N GLU A 157 -22.91 -7.27 15.79
CA GLU A 157 -24.05 -8.05 16.26
C GLU A 157 -24.59 -8.92 15.12
N PRO A 158 -24.65 -10.26 15.26
CA PRO A 158 -25.26 -11.10 14.24
C PRO A 158 -26.72 -10.73 13.99
N ALA A 159 -27.23 -11.04 12.80
CA ALA A 159 -28.67 -10.97 12.56
C ALA A 159 -29.44 -11.89 13.55
N PRO A 160 -30.69 -11.55 13.92
CA PRO A 160 -31.47 -12.36 14.85
C PRO A 160 -31.51 -13.84 14.47
N GLY A 161 -31.22 -14.73 15.44
CA GLY A 161 -31.20 -16.18 15.23
C GLY A 161 -29.92 -16.71 14.58
N ARG A 162 -28.88 -15.88 14.41
CA ARG A 162 -27.56 -16.29 13.91
C ARG A 162 -26.47 -16.10 14.96
N ALA A 163 -25.37 -16.82 14.79
CA ALA A 163 -24.12 -16.64 15.52
C ALA A 163 -22.99 -16.24 14.56
N PHE A 164 -21.94 -15.61 15.09
CA PHE A 164 -20.71 -15.39 14.32
C PHE A 164 -20.11 -16.73 13.90
N GLY A 165 -19.66 -16.82 12.64
CA GLY A 165 -19.17 -18.06 12.04
C GLY A 165 -20.25 -18.92 11.38
N ASP A 166 -21.53 -18.60 11.57
CA ASP A 166 -22.62 -19.29 10.84
C ASP A 166 -22.46 -19.13 9.34
N VAL A 167 -22.72 -20.21 8.61
CA VAL A 167 -22.70 -20.20 7.14
C VAL A 167 -24.08 -19.80 6.60
N LEU A 168 -24.10 -18.73 5.82
CA LEU A 168 -25.29 -18.18 5.15
C LEU A 168 -25.46 -18.78 3.75
N ILE A 169 -24.36 -18.95 3.02
CA ILE A 169 -24.33 -19.61 1.71
C ILE A 169 -23.29 -20.71 1.78
N GLN A 170 -23.73 -21.95 1.53
CA GLN A 170 -22.85 -23.10 1.43
C GLN A 170 -22.26 -23.21 0.02
N PRO A 171 -21.04 -23.77 -0.12
CA PRO A 171 -20.49 -24.09 -1.42
C PRO A 171 -21.32 -25.16 -2.13
N ASN A 172 -21.27 -25.17 -3.45
CA ASN A 172 -21.80 -26.30 -4.22
C ASN A 172 -21.06 -27.58 -3.80
N PRO A 173 -21.75 -28.73 -3.62
CA PRO A 173 -21.12 -29.96 -3.17
C PRO A 173 -20.03 -30.52 -4.10
N ARG A 174 -19.96 -30.02 -5.33
CA ARG A 174 -18.94 -30.35 -6.33
C ARG A 174 -18.56 -29.10 -7.10
N ALA A 175 -17.28 -28.94 -7.42
CA ALA A 175 -16.78 -27.95 -8.35
C ALA A 175 -15.64 -28.56 -9.18
N ALA A 176 -15.36 -27.99 -10.34
CA ALA A 176 -14.24 -28.38 -11.19
C ALA A 176 -13.27 -27.21 -11.37
N ALA A 177 -12.06 -27.50 -11.86
CA ALA A 177 -11.12 -26.47 -12.30
C ALA A 177 -11.79 -25.47 -13.25
N GLY A 178 -11.48 -24.18 -13.06
CA GLY A 178 -12.09 -23.07 -13.79
C GLY A 178 -13.47 -22.62 -13.26
N GLN A 179 -14.06 -23.35 -12.31
CA GLN A 179 -15.28 -22.92 -11.62
C GLN A 179 -14.97 -22.14 -10.34
N GLN A 180 -15.97 -21.40 -9.85
CA GLN A 180 -15.87 -20.66 -8.60
C GLN A 180 -16.66 -21.34 -7.49
N VAL A 181 -16.00 -21.60 -6.37
CA VAL A 181 -16.62 -21.99 -5.11
C VAL A 181 -16.92 -20.73 -4.30
N VAL A 182 -18.10 -20.68 -3.67
CA VAL A 182 -18.56 -19.52 -2.87
C VAL A 182 -19.07 -20.00 -1.53
N ALA A 183 -18.65 -19.34 -0.45
CA ALA A 183 -19.28 -19.46 0.85
C ALA A 183 -19.48 -18.08 1.48
N GLU A 184 -20.58 -17.88 2.19
CA GLU A 184 -20.84 -16.65 2.95
C GLU A 184 -21.02 -16.96 4.43
N PHE A 185 -20.39 -16.16 5.28
CA PHE A 185 -20.39 -16.34 6.73
C PHE A 185 -20.87 -15.08 7.44
N VAL A 186 -21.57 -15.25 8.55
CA VAL A 186 -21.80 -14.17 9.52
C VAL A 186 -20.46 -13.80 10.16
N THR A 187 -20.08 -12.53 10.11
CA THR A 187 -18.78 -12.04 10.58
C THR A 187 -18.89 -10.73 11.36
N GLY A 188 -17.84 -10.39 12.12
CA GLY A 188 -17.58 -9.02 12.60
C GLY A 188 -16.79 -8.18 11.58
N HIS A 189 -16.60 -6.89 11.89
CA HIS A 189 -15.85 -5.98 11.03
C HIS A 189 -14.34 -6.29 11.03
N PRO A 190 -13.66 -6.38 9.86
CA PRO A 190 -12.22 -6.69 9.77
C PRO A 190 -11.29 -5.60 10.35
N LYS A 191 -11.83 -4.49 10.87
CA LYS A 191 -11.06 -3.47 11.58
C LYS A 191 -10.77 -3.88 13.03
N ASN A 192 -11.50 -4.87 13.57
CA ASN A 192 -11.25 -5.36 14.92
C ASN A 192 -9.88 -6.03 15.03
N ASN A 193 -9.46 -6.73 13.99
CA ASN A 193 -8.16 -7.39 13.91
C ASN A 193 -7.75 -7.51 12.44
N LEU A 194 -6.56 -7.01 12.11
CA LEU A 194 -6.01 -7.09 10.76
C LEU A 194 -5.47 -8.50 10.43
N ARG A 195 -5.37 -9.38 11.45
CA ARG A 195 -4.88 -10.76 11.34
C ARG A 195 -3.51 -10.85 10.66
N HIS A 196 -2.60 -9.92 10.97
CA HIS A 196 -1.24 -9.91 10.44
C HIS A 196 -0.49 -11.21 10.76
N GLY A 197 0.11 -11.83 9.74
CA GLY A 197 0.77 -13.14 9.87
C GLY A 197 -0.20 -14.33 10.01
N ALA A 198 -1.51 -14.08 9.90
CA ALA A 198 -2.57 -15.07 9.87
C ALA A 198 -3.43 -14.86 8.60
N THR A 199 -4.69 -15.29 8.61
CA THR A 199 -5.60 -15.18 7.47
C THR A 199 -7.06 -15.03 7.91
N PHE A 200 -7.90 -14.43 7.06
CA PHE A 200 -9.37 -14.40 7.19
C PHE A 200 -10.06 -15.66 6.63
N LEU A 201 -9.37 -16.45 5.80
CA LEU A 201 -9.94 -17.65 5.20
C LEU A 201 -8.89 -18.71 4.90
N GLU A 202 -9.30 -19.96 4.91
CA GLU A 202 -8.56 -21.06 4.31
C GLU A 202 -9.48 -21.89 3.41
N VAL A 203 -9.01 -22.21 2.22
CA VAL A 203 -9.47 -23.39 1.51
C VAL A 203 -8.66 -24.56 2.06
N GLN A 204 -9.32 -25.51 2.70
CA GLN A 204 -8.67 -26.67 3.30
C GLN A 204 -8.97 -27.92 2.48
N ARG A 205 -7.96 -28.75 2.23
CA ARG A 205 -8.09 -30.08 1.63
C ARG A 205 -8.02 -31.15 2.71
N ARG A 206 -8.82 -32.20 2.56
CA ARG A 206 -8.73 -33.39 3.39
C ARG A 206 -7.53 -34.23 2.97
N ASP A 207 -6.61 -34.46 3.90
CA ASP A 207 -5.48 -35.39 3.75
C ASP A 207 -5.54 -36.43 4.87
N GLY A 208 -5.94 -37.65 4.50
CA GLY A 208 -6.29 -38.71 5.43
C GLY A 208 -7.30 -38.27 6.49
N GLY A 209 -6.86 -38.27 7.75
CA GLY A 209 -7.66 -37.88 8.91
C GLY A 209 -7.68 -36.38 9.24
N ARG A 210 -6.94 -35.55 8.50
CA ARG A 210 -6.70 -34.13 8.84
C ARG A 210 -7.13 -33.19 7.72
N TRP A 211 -7.38 -31.95 8.10
CA TRP A 211 -7.58 -30.84 7.17
C TRP A 211 -6.28 -30.05 7.08
N VAL A 212 -5.82 -29.78 5.87
CA VAL A 212 -4.58 -29.06 5.58
C VAL A 212 -4.92 -27.87 4.71
N ARG A 213 -4.31 -26.71 5.00
CA ARG A 213 -4.46 -25.51 4.18
C ARG A 213 -3.98 -25.79 2.75
N HIS A 214 -4.84 -25.52 1.78
CA HIS A 214 -4.55 -25.58 0.34
C HIS A 214 -4.34 -24.18 -0.24
N ALA A 215 -5.15 -23.21 0.20
CA ALA A 215 -5.01 -21.80 -0.15
C ALA A 215 -5.51 -20.91 1.00
N ASP A 216 -5.04 -19.66 1.07
CA ASP A 216 -5.50 -18.63 2.00
C ASP A 216 -5.75 -17.28 1.31
N ASP A 217 -6.01 -16.21 2.06
CA ASP A 217 -6.28 -14.86 1.54
C ASP A 217 -5.06 -14.15 0.93
N GLY A 218 -3.87 -14.75 0.94
CA GLY A 218 -2.71 -14.34 0.17
C GLY A 218 -2.67 -14.90 -1.25
N ASP A 219 -3.43 -15.97 -1.53
CA ASP A 219 -3.47 -16.61 -2.85
C ASP A 219 -4.36 -15.85 -3.84
N TRP A 220 -3.88 -15.66 -5.07
CA TRP A 220 -4.62 -14.97 -6.15
C TRP A 220 -5.99 -15.62 -6.45
N SER A 221 -6.10 -16.94 -6.26
CA SER A 221 -7.32 -17.69 -6.50
C SER A 221 -8.42 -17.44 -5.48
N THR A 222 -8.13 -16.83 -4.33
CA THR A 222 -9.12 -16.59 -3.28
C THR A 222 -9.48 -15.11 -3.19
N LYS A 223 -10.68 -14.82 -2.70
CA LYS A 223 -11.12 -13.45 -2.42
C LYS A 223 -11.93 -13.41 -1.13
N TYR A 224 -11.61 -12.45 -0.27
CA TYR A 224 -12.39 -12.08 0.90
C TYR A 224 -13.14 -10.78 0.62
N ARG A 225 -14.47 -10.78 0.77
CA ARG A 225 -15.29 -9.58 0.65
C ARG A 225 -16.18 -9.42 1.86
N TRP A 226 -15.92 -8.37 2.64
CA TRP A 226 -16.78 -7.95 3.73
C TRP A 226 -17.89 -7.02 3.25
N ARG A 227 -19.10 -7.17 3.80
CA ARG A 227 -20.19 -6.19 3.65
C ARG A 227 -20.97 -6.01 4.94
N ARG A 228 -21.44 -4.78 5.17
CA ARG A 228 -22.39 -4.43 6.23
C ARG A 228 -23.78 -4.97 5.87
N GLU A 229 -24.46 -5.58 6.83
CA GLU A 229 -25.88 -5.92 6.75
C GLU A 229 -26.63 -5.30 7.93
N GLY A 230 -27.66 -4.50 7.65
CA GLY A 230 -28.34 -3.71 8.68
C GLY A 230 -27.39 -2.75 9.41
N ALA A 231 -27.59 -2.57 10.72
CA ALA A 231 -26.83 -1.61 11.51
C ALA A 231 -25.45 -2.15 11.94
N ASN A 232 -25.40 -3.34 12.54
CA ASN A 232 -24.18 -3.89 13.16
C ASN A 232 -23.84 -5.32 12.74
N ALA A 233 -24.67 -5.96 11.90
CA ALA A 233 -24.35 -7.27 11.35
C ALA A 233 -23.44 -7.15 10.14
N SER A 234 -22.70 -8.18 9.81
CA SER A 234 -21.92 -8.21 8.59
C SER A 234 -21.71 -9.61 8.05
N VAL A 235 -21.41 -9.67 6.76
CA VAL A 235 -21.17 -10.91 6.03
C VAL A 235 -19.78 -10.89 5.39
N ALA A 236 -19.06 -11.99 5.56
CA ALA A 236 -17.85 -12.32 4.83
C ALA A 236 -18.22 -13.26 3.69
N ARG A 237 -18.13 -12.77 2.45
CA ARG A 237 -18.20 -13.62 1.26
C ARG A 237 -16.78 -14.04 0.89
N ILE A 238 -16.57 -15.34 0.88
CA ILE A 238 -15.32 -15.97 0.45
C ILE A 238 -15.57 -16.64 -0.89
N THR A 239 -14.71 -16.37 -1.86
CA THR A 239 -14.73 -17.06 -3.15
C THR A 239 -13.38 -17.71 -3.42
N TRP A 240 -13.40 -18.89 -4.04
CA TRP A 240 -12.22 -19.57 -4.54
C TRP A 240 -12.44 -19.93 -6.02
N ASP A 241 -11.65 -19.31 -6.90
CA ASP A 241 -11.59 -19.65 -8.32
C ASP A 241 -10.66 -20.86 -8.46
N VAL A 242 -11.22 -22.05 -8.65
CA VAL A 242 -10.49 -23.33 -8.60
C VAL A 242 -9.43 -23.35 -9.71
N PRO A 243 -8.12 -23.32 -9.39
CA PRO A 243 -7.07 -23.32 -10.40
C PRO A 243 -7.05 -24.60 -11.25
N GLU A 244 -6.48 -24.51 -12.44
CA GLU A 244 -6.12 -25.72 -13.18
C GLU A 244 -5.11 -26.57 -12.40
N GLY A 245 -5.27 -27.89 -12.46
CA GLY A 245 -4.39 -28.82 -11.74
C GLY A 245 -4.68 -28.95 -10.24
N THR A 246 -5.74 -28.33 -9.71
CA THR A 246 -6.18 -28.59 -8.33
C THR A 246 -6.38 -30.09 -8.10
N PRO A 247 -5.70 -30.69 -7.11
CA PRO A 247 -5.82 -32.11 -6.85
C PRO A 247 -7.25 -32.50 -6.48
N ALA A 248 -7.76 -33.57 -7.07
CA ALA A 248 -9.09 -34.08 -6.72
C ALA A 248 -9.18 -34.43 -5.22
N GLY A 249 -10.39 -34.31 -4.66
CA GLY A 249 -10.72 -34.75 -3.31
C GLY A 249 -11.62 -33.78 -2.56
N ARG A 250 -11.74 -34.00 -1.24
CA ARG A 250 -12.62 -33.21 -0.38
C ARG A 250 -11.97 -31.93 0.10
N TYR A 251 -12.71 -30.84 -0.02
CA TYR A 251 -12.35 -29.52 0.42
C TYR A 251 -13.42 -28.92 1.33
N ARG A 252 -13.05 -27.90 2.09
CA ARG A 252 -13.97 -27.02 2.82
C ARG A 252 -13.38 -25.62 2.92
N ILE A 253 -14.22 -24.62 3.14
CA ILE A 253 -13.79 -23.25 3.44
C ILE A 253 -13.89 -23.05 4.95
N GLN A 254 -12.79 -22.65 5.57
CA GLN A 254 -12.75 -22.19 6.95
C GLN A 254 -12.61 -20.66 6.95
N HIS A 255 -13.50 -19.97 7.66
CA HIS A 255 -13.45 -18.53 7.88
C HIS A 255 -12.95 -18.25 9.29
N PHE A 256 -12.07 -17.26 9.42
CA PHE A 256 -11.61 -16.74 10.70
C PHE A 256 -11.97 -15.26 10.80
N GLY A 257 -12.52 -14.86 11.94
CA GLY A 257 -12.89 -13.47 12.17
C GLY A 257 -12.84 -13.06 13.63
N ASP A 258 -13.04 -11.77 13.84
CA ASP A 258 -13.01 -11.13 15.14
C ASP A 258 -14.25 -10.24 15.27
N GLN A 259 -14.96 -10.36 16.39
CA GLN A 259 -16.14 -9.57 16.69
C GLN A 259 -15.88 -8.66 17.89
N LYS A 260 -16.43 -7.44 17.85
CA LYS A 260 -16.40 -6.52 18.98
C LYS A 260 -17.76 -6.49 19.67
N SER A 261 -17.83 -6.91 20.93
CA SER A 261 -19.07 -6.83 21.72
C SER A 261 -19.39 -5.39 22.16
N ARG A 262 -20.60 -5.18 22.68
CA ARG A 262 -21.10 -3.85 23.11
C ARG A 262 -20.27 -3.21 24.24
N ASP A 263 -19.57 -4.03 25.04
CA ASP A 263 -18.62 -3.60 26.07
C ASP A 263 -17.22 -3.28 25.50
N GLY A 264 -17.03 -3.45 24.19
CA GLY A 264 -15.80 -3.18 23.48
C GLY A 264 -14.80 -4.34 23.43
N LYS A 265 -15.09 -5.49 24.05
CA LYS A 265 -14.20 -6.66 24.00
C LYS A 265 -14.17 -7.24 22.58
N ILE A 266 -12.96 -7.48 22.06
CA ILE A 266 -12.75 -8.17 20.79
C ILE A 266 -12.50 -9.64 21.06
N SER A 267 -13.22 -10.54 20.39
CA SER A 267 -13.06 -12.00 20.52
C SER A 267 -13.02 -12.66 19.15
N GLU A 268 -12.16 -13.66 19.01
CA GLU A 268 -12.06 -14.48 17.81
C GLU A 268 -13.21 -15.47 17.69
N PHE A 269 -13.54 -15.84 16.46
CA PHE A 269 -14.44 -16.95 16.13
C PHE A 269 -13.98 -17.63 14.83
N THR A 270 -14.53 -18.82 14.58
CA THR A 270 -14.35 -19.51 13.30
C THR A 270 -15.68 -19.97 12.74
N GLY A 271 -15.78 -19.98 11.42
CA GLY A 271 -16.88 -20.58 10.66
C GLY A 271 -16.33 -21.66 9.74
N THR A 272 -17.06 -22.75 9.55
CA THR A 272 -16.64 -23.84 8.64
C THR A 272 -17.78 -24.20 7.72
N SER A 273 -17.55 -24.15 6.40
CA SER A 273 -18.53 -24.56 5.41
C SER A 273 -18.79 -26.07 5.43
N ALA A 274 -19.83 -26.50 4.72
CA ALA A 274 -19.97 -27.87 4.29
C ALA A 274 -18.77 -28.28 3.41
N GLU A 275 -18.50 -29.58 3.38
CA GLU A 275 -17.49 -30.18 2.50
C GLU A 275 -17.99 -30.20 1.05
N PHE A 276 -17.07 -30.10 0.10
CA PHE A 276 -17.32 -30.23 -1.33
C PHE A 276 -16.18 -30.98 -2.02
N GLU A 277 -16.47 -31.64 -3.13
CA GLU A 277 -15.48 -32.36 -3.93
C GLU A 277 -14.95 -31.48 -5.07
N ILE A 278 -13.65 -31.55 -5.30
CA ILE A 278 -12.99 -31.13 -6.54
C ILE A 278 -12.61 -32.37 -7.35
#